data_AF-A0A951XDZ1-F1
#
_entry.id   AF-A0A951XDZ1-F1
#
_cell.length_a   1.000
_cell.length_b   1.000
_cell.length_c   1.000
_cell.angle_alpha   90.00
_cell.angle_beta   90.00
_cell.angle_gamma   90.00
#
_symmetry.space_group_name_H-M   'P 1'
#
loop_
_entity.id
_entity.type
_entity.pdbx_description
1 polymer ?
#
loop_
_entity_poly.entity_id
_entity_poly.type
_entity_poly.pdbx_seq_one_letter_code
_entity_poly.pdbx_strand_id
1 'polypeptide(L)'
;TLVISSVGFSTKEVFVNSQSPLNITLMSGAPNALSEVVVVGFGSKQRRDVVTTAISKLDNKVLENVPYSNAAAALQGTLAGVRVQTNSGQPGAAPNIIVRGGTSINSPNSSPPIYIIDGVLRSNMNDIDVNDIKSIQVLKDAAATAIYGAQGSNGVVIVETKSGLSGKTQV
;
A
#
# COMPACT_ATOMS: atom_id res chain seq x y z
N THR A 1 14.34 -27.74 -27.11
CA THR A 1 14.61 -26.30 -26.96
C THR A 1 15.29 -26.07 -25.63
N LEU A 2 16.29 -25.19 -25.58
CA LEU A 2 16.92 -24.72 -24.35
C LEU A 2 16.28 -23.39 -23.97
N VAL A 3 15.81 -23.28 -22.72
CA VAL A 3 15.32 -22.03 -22.16
C VAL A 3 16.39 -21.49 -21.23
N ILE A 4 16.82 -20.25 -21.44
CA ILE A 4 17.87 -19.62 -20.64
C ILE A 4 17.30 -18.35 -20.01
N SER A 5 17.37 -18.28 -18.69
CA SER A 5 16.93 -17.16 -17.87
C SER A 5 18.02 -16.74 -16.89
N SER A 6 18.18 -15.43 -16.68
CA SER A 6 19.07 -14.87 -15.66
C SER A 6 18.45 -13.60 -15.06
N VAL A 7 18.78 -13.31 -13.81
CA VAL A 7 18.26 -12.13 -13.10
C VAL A 7 18.73 -10.85 -13.81
N GLY A 8 17.80 -10.00 -14.23
CA GLY A 8 18.10 -8.78 -14.98
C GLY A 8 18.23 -8.97 -16.50
N PHE A 9 17.94 -10.16 -17.04
CA PHE A 9 17.98 -10.48 -18.46
C PHE A 9 16.63 -11.03 -18.95
N SER A 10 16.28 -10.80 -20.21
CA SER A 10 15.08 -11.40 -20.80
C SER A 10 15.29 -12.89 -21.06
N THR A 11 14.30 -13.71 -20.71
CA THR A 11 14.32 -15.15 -20.99
C THR A 11 14.32 -15.39 -22.49
N LYS A 12 15.25 -16.23 -22.97
CA LYS A 12 15.38 -16.57 -24.39
C LYS A 12 15.28 -18.07 -24.60
N GLU A 13 14.42 -18.48 -25.51
CA GLU A 13 14.31 -19.87 -25.96
C GLU A 13 15.15 -20.08 -27.22
N VAL A 14 15.96 -21.13 -27.24
CA VAL A 14 16.85 -21.49 -28.36
C VAL A 14 16.57 -22.92 -28.79
N PHE A 15 16.29 -23.12 -30.07
CA PHE A 15 16.17 -24.45 -30.66
C PHE A 15 17.56 -25.06 -30.83
N VAL A 16 17.78 -26.23 -30.21
CA VAL A 16 19.07 -26.93 -30.28
C VAL A 16 19.04 -27.84 -31.51
N ASN A 17 19.32 -27.26 -32.67
CA ASN A 17 19.72 -28.05 -33.83
C ASN A 17 21.24 -28.27 -33.75
N SER A 18 21.78 -29.27 -34.45
CA SER A 18 23.14 -29.85 -34.32
C SER A 18 24.35 -28.93 -34.56
N GLN A 19 24.28 -27.66 -34.18
CA GLN A 19 25.34 -26.67 -34.25
C GLN A 19 26.07 -26.59 -32.90
N SER A 20 27.33 -26.97 -32.90
CA SER A 20 28.27 -26.76 -31.80
C SER A 20 29.43 -25.91 -32.32
N PRO A 21 29.87 -24.85 -31.62
CA PRO A 21 29.40 -24.36 -30.32
C PRO A 21 28.22 -23.36 -30.41
N LEU A 22 27.32 -23.42 -29.42
CA LEU A 22 26.18 -22.52 -29.27
C LEU A 22 26.57 -21.27 -28.47
N ASN A 23 26.71 -20.13 -29.13
CA ASN A 23 26.93 -18.84 -28.48
C ASN A 23 25.59 -18.14 -28.25
N ILE A 24 25.21 -17.94 -26.98
CA ILE A 24 23.91 -17.37 -26.60
C ILE A 24 24.14 -16.08 -25.81
N THR A 25 23.87 -14.95 -26.45
CA THR A 25 23.88 -13.63 -25.80
C THR A 25 22.47 -13.29 -25.32
N LEU A 26 22.34 -13.03 -24.01
CA LEU A 26 21.12 -12.54 -23.40
C LEU A 26 21.08 -11.02 -23.50
N MET A 27 19.92 -10.48 -23.87
CA MET A 27 19.70 -9.04 -23.86
C MET A 27 19.30 -8.62 -22.45
N SER A 28 19.82 -7.49 -21.96
CA SER A 28 19.41 -6.94 -20.67
C SER A 28 17.89 -6.77 -20.68
N GLY A 29 17.24 -7.45 -19.74
CA GLY A 29 15.82 -7.26 -19.49
C GLY A 29 15.68 -5.95 -18.73
N ALA A 30 14.58 -5.23 -18.94
CA ALA A 30 14.22 -4.18 -18.00
C ALA A 30 14.32 -4.79 -16.58
N PRO A 31 14.97 -4.12 -15.61
CA PRO A 31 15.01 -4.62 -14.25
C PRO A 31 13.57 -4.98 -13.88
N ASN A 32 13.37 -6.10 -13.18
CA ASN A 32 12.09 -6.48 -12.60
C ASN A 32 11.66 -5.38 -11.61
N ALA A 33 11.22 -4.25 -12.14
CA ALA A 33 10.60 -3.17 -11.41
C ALA A 33 9.27 -3.76 -11.00
N LEU A 34 9.22 -4.27 -9.76
CA LEU A 34 7.95 -4.58 -9.12
C LEU A 34 7.08 -3.34 -9.27
N SER A 35 6.14 -3.40 -10.20
CA SER A 35 5.20 -2.31 -10.42
C SER A 35 4.31 -2.27 -9.20
N GLU A 36 4.57 -1.29 -8.32
CA GLU A 36 3.77 -1.12 -7.13
C GLU A 36 2.37 -0.69 -7.54
N VAL A 37 1.39 -1.50 -7.13
CA VAL A 37 -0.02 -1.23 -7.40
C VAL A 37 -0.64 -0.55 -6.19
N VAL A 38 -1.37 0.53 -6.45
CA VAL A 38 -2.17 1.30 -5.50
C VAL A 38 -3.65 1.17 -5.85
N VAL A 39 -4.50 1.28 -4.84
CA VAL A 39 -5.95 1.25 -4.98
C VAL A 39 -6.45 2.68 -5.15
N VAL A 40 -7.15 2.92 -6.25
CA VAL A 40 -7.74 4.22 -6.57
C VAL A 40 -9.27 4.06 -6.52
N GLY A 41 -9.93 4.78 -5.60
CA GLY A 41 -11.39 4.72 -5.48
C GLY A 41 -11.94 3.34 -5.08
N PHE A 42 -13.08 2.97 -5.67
CA PHE A 42 -13.87 1.75 -5.37
C PHE A 42 -13.22 0.41 -5.77
N GLY A 43 -11.89 0.28 -5.70
CA GLY A 43 -11.19 -0.98 -5.88
C GLY A 43 -10.47 -1.16 -7.23
N SER A 44 -10.38 -0.12 -8.06
CA SER A 44 -9.55 -0.21 -9.27
C SER A 44 -8.07 -0.08 -8.89
N LYS A 45 -7.29 -1.07 -9.34
CA LYS A 45 -5.87 -1.20 -9.05
C LYS A 45 -5.08 -0.54 -10.17
N GLN A 46 -4.40 0.56 -9.88
CA GLN A 46 -3.56 1.27 -10.85
C GLN A 46 -2.09 1.21 -10.42
N ARG A 47 -1.18 1.22 -11.40
CA ARG A 47 0.25 1.29 -11.08
C ARG A 47 0.57 2.69 -10.55
N ARG A 48 1.40 2.76 -9.51
CA ARG A 48 1.75 3.99 -8.80
C ARG A 48 2.41 5.04 -9.71
N ASP A 49 3.20 4.59 -10.68
CA ASP A 49 3.88 5.43 -11.68
C ASP A 49 2.95 6.10 -12.69
N VAL A 50 1.71 5.60 -12.84
CA VAL A 50 0.70 6.15 -13.75
C VAL A 50 -0.18 7.20 -13.07
N VAL A 51 -0.14 7.28 -11.75
CA VAL A 51 -1.02 8.17 -10.96
C VAL A 51 -0.28 9.47 -10.62
N THR A 52 -0.83 10.61 -11.02
CA THR A 52 -0.26 11.95 -10.78
C THR A 52 -0.64 12.54 -9.42
N THR A 53 -1.38 11.82 -8.60
CA THR A 53 -1.92 12.31 -7.31
C THR A 53 -1.05 11.89 -6.12
N ALA A 54 -1.06 12.66 -5.02
CA ALA A 54 -0.28 12.29 -3.83
C ALA A 54 -0.95 11.17 -3.04
N ILE A 55 -0.51 9.95 -3.35
CA ILE A 55 -0.80 8.71 -2.62
C ILE A 55 0.46 8.26 -1.91
N SER A 56 0.35 7.82 -0.66
CA SER A 56 1.47 7.19 0.04
C SER A 56 1.05 5.87 0.63
N LYS A 57 1.80 4.83 0.26
CA LYS A 57 1.62 3.48 0.75
C LYS A 57 2.63 3.19 1.84
N LEU A 58 2.19 2.53 2.89
CA LEU A 58 3.04 1.98 3.93
C LEU A 58 3.71 0.69 3.42
N ASP A 59 5.01 0.58 3.61
CA ASP A 59 5.74 -0.65 3.32
C ASP A 59 5.35 -1.77 4.30
N ASN A 60 4.95 -2.92 3.74
CA ASN A 60 4.56 -4.11 4.49
C ASN A 60 5.61 -4.56 5.52
N LYS A 61 6.89 -4.42 5.19
CA LYS A 61 8.00 -4.80 6.07
C LYS A 61 7.98 -4.06 7.41
N VAL A 62 7.41 -2.86 7.44
CA VAL A 62 7.32 -2.08 8.67
C VAL A 62 6.28 -2.69 9.61
N LEU A 63 5.17 -3.19 9.06
CA LEU A 63 4.13 -3.88 9.82
C LEU A 63 4.60 -5.23 10.37
N GLU A 64 5.49 -5.93 9.67
CA GLU A 64 5.99 -7.25 10.06
C GLU A 64 7.10 -7.19 11.12
N ASN A 65 7.93 -6.14 11.11
CA ASN A 65 9.12 -6.08 11.97
C ASN A 65 8.89 -5.40 13.32
N VAL A 66 7.76 -4.70 13.50
CA VAL A 66 7.49 -3.93 14.72
C VAL A 66 6.13 -4.34 15.29
N PRO A 67 6.07 -4.80 16.56
CA PRO A 67 4.81 -5.12 17.21
C PRO A 67 4.08 -3.83 17.57
N TYR A 68 3.20 -3.36 16.70
CA TYR A 68 2.32 -2.24 16.98
C TYR A 68 1.08 -2.71 17.74
N SER A 69 0.67 -1.95 18.76
CA SER A 69 -0.57 -2.21 19.50
C SER A 69 -1.83 -1.85 18.72
N ASN A 70 -1.70 -1.06 17.65
CA ASN A 70 -2.76 -0.74 16.71
C ASN A 70 -2.17 -0.41 15.34
N ALA A 71 -2.95 -0.60 14.28
CA ALA A 71 -2.55 -0.33 12.91
C ALA A 71 -2.19 1.13 12.64
N ALA A 72 -2.80 2.06 13.36
CA ALA A 72 -2.62 3.49 13.15
C ALA A 72 -1.26 3.98 13.68
N ALA A 73 -0.74 3.37 14.75
CA ALA A 73 0.60 3.64 15.28
C ALA A 73 1.69 3.28 14.27
N ALA A 74 1.45 2.29 13.41
CA ALA A 74 2.39 1.92 12.35
C ALA A 74 2.57 3.01 11.28
N LEU A 75 1.63 3.94 11.17
CA LEU A 75 1.72 5.09 10.25
C LEU A 75 2.59 6.22 10.82
N GLN A 76 2.92 6.15 12.12
CA GLN A 76 3.68 7.20 12.79
C GLN A 76 5.12 7.21 12.29
N GLY A 77 5.51 8.29 11.60
CA GLY A 77 6.88 8.49 11.13
C GLY A 77 7.26 7.68 9.88
N THR A 78 6.39 6.79 9.41
CA THR A 78 6.62 5.93 8.24
C THR A 78 6.09 6.55 6.95
N LEU A 79 5.06 7.40 7.04
CA LEU A 79 4.49 8.12 5.92
C LEU A 79 4.67 9.63 6.06
N ALA A 80 5.26 10.27 5.05
CA ALA A 80 5.44 11.71 5.02
C ALA A 80 4.09 12.47 5.11
N GLY A 81 3.99 13.53 5.90
CA GLY A 81 2.75 14.32 5.98
C GLY A 81 1.55 13.57 6.61
N VAL A 82 1.78 12.45 7.28
CA VAL A 82 0.83 11.79 8.17
C VAL A 82 1.34 11.98 9.59
N ARG A 83 0.47 12.52 10.47
CA ARG A 83 0.76 12.66 11.89
C ARG A 83 -0.22 11.79 12.66
N VAL A 84 0.32 10.99 13.57
CA VAL A 84 -0.46 10.13 14.46
C VAL A 84 -0.33 10.72 15.86
N GLN A 85 -1.46 11.03 16.49
CA GLN A 85 -1.54 11.53 17.87
C GLN A 85 -2.24 10.49 18.74
N THR A 86 -1.54 9.99 19.75
CA THR A 86 -2.13 9.11 20.76
C THR A 86 -2.83 9.97 21.82
N ASN A 87 -4.15 9.82 21.94
CA ASN A 87 -4.94 10.58 22.91
C ASN A 87 -4.90 9.96 24.32
N SER A 88 -4.46 8.70 24.45
CA SER A 88 -4.27 8.02 25.72
C SER A 88 -3.17 6.96 25.63
N GLY A 89 -2.64 6.53 26.78
CA GLY A 89 -1.68 5.43 26.89
C GLY A 89 -2.33 4.05 27.01
N GLN A 90 -3.65 3.95 26.90
CA GLN A 90 -4.36 2.69 27.00
C GLN A 90 -4.14 1.83 25.74
N PRO A 91 -3.70 0.56 25.87
CA PRO A 91 -3.67 -0.36 24.75
C PRO A 91 -5.05 -0.50 24.09
N GLY A 92 -5.11 -0.43 22.76
CA GLY A 92 -6.36 -0.47 22.00
C GLY A 92 -7.12 0.85 21.88
N ALA A 93 -6.67 1.94 22.52
CA ALA A 93 -7.24 3.27 22.26
C ALA A 93 -6.91 3.73 20.83
N ALA A 94 -7.91 4.28 20.12
CA ALA A 94 -7.73 4.74 18.76
C ALA A 94 -6.85 6.01 18.75
N PRO A 95 -5.68 5.99 18.10
CA PRO A 95 -4.96 7.23 17.88
C PRO A 95 -5.65 8.03 16.79
N ASN A 96 -5.49 9.34 16.87
CA ASN A 96 -6.02 10.27 15.90
C ASN A 96 -5.01 10.45 14.76
N ILE A 97 -5.43 10.24 13.52
CA ILE A 97 -4.60 10.43 12.34
C ILE A 97 -4.94 11.79 11.73
N ILE A 98 -3.92 12.57 11.42
CA ILE A 98 -4.03 13.87 10.78
C ILE A 98 -3.19 13.83 9.51
N VAL A 99 -3.85 14.04 8.37
CA VAL A 99 -3.19 14.11 7.07
C VAL A 99 -2.94 15.58 6.73
N ARG A 100 -1.69 15.92 6.39
CA ARG A 100 -1.26 17.28 6.00
C ARG A 100 -1.68 18.42 6.95
N GLY A 101 -1.71 18.15 8.26
CA GLY A 101 -1.96 19.18 9.28
C GLY A 101 -3.43 19.51 9.55
N GLY A 102 -4.36 18.79 8.92
CA GLY A 102 -5.80 18.99 9.10
C GLY A 102 -6.34 20.14 8.26
N THR A 103 -7.67 20.23 8.18
CA THR A 103 -8.39 21.18 7.31
C THR A 103 -9.03 22.35 8.07
N SER A 104 -9.02 22.28 9.40
CA SER A 104 -9.67 23.27 10.27
C SER A 104 -8.64 24.12 11.00
N ILE A 105 -8.76 25.45 10.87
CA ILE A 105 -7.93 26.42 11.59
C ILE A 105 -8.31 26.45 13.09
N ASN A 106 -9.61 26.31 13.39
CA ASN A 106 -10.13 26.39 14.75
C ASN A 106 -9.98 25.07 15.52
N SER A 107 -9.83 23.94 14.82
CA SER A 107 -9.70 22.61 15.43
C SER A 107 -8.83 21.69 14.56
N PRO A 108 -7.52 21.96 14.46
CA PRO A 108 -6.62 21.24 13.54
C PRO A 108 -6.50 19.75 13.86
N ASN A 109 -6.75 19.36 15.11
CA ASN A 109 -6.72 17.97 15.56
C ASN A 109 -8.12 17.29 15.53
N SER A 110 -9.18 17.95 15.05
CA SER A 110 -10.55 17.39 15.08
C SER A 110 -11.08 17.02 13.69
N SER A 111 -10.18 16.96 12.70
CA SER A 111 -10.48 16.58 11.32
C SER A 111 -9.81 15.25 10.98
N PRO A 112 -10.29 14.10 11.52
CA PRO A 112 -9.76 12.80 11.13
C PRO A 112 -10.09 12.53 9.64
N PRO A 113 -9.23 11.78 8.94
CA PRO A 113 -9.56 11.26 7.62
C PRO A 113 -10.69 10.22 7.74
N ILE A 114 -11.32 9.89 6.62
CA ILE A 114 -12.16 8.69 6.57
C ILE A 114 -11.31 7.43 6.42
N TYR A 115 -11.74 6.36 7.07
CA TYR A 115 -11.11 5.05 6.98
C TYR A 115 -11.93 4.16 6.06
N ILE A 116 -11.27 3.49 5.13
CA ILE A 116 -11.87 2.55 4.19
C ILE A 116 -11.15 1.23 4.38
N ILE A 117 -11.88 0.24 4.85
CA ILE A 117 -11.34 -1.08 5.17
C ILE A 117 -12.04 -2.06 4.25
N ASP A 118 -11.27 -2.65 3.34
CA ASP A 118 -11.78 -3.57 2.30
C ASP A 118 -12.97 -3.00 1.51
N GLY A 119 -12.95 -1.68 1.26
CA GLY A 119 -14.00 -0.96 0.53
C GLY A 119 -15.17 -0.45 1.38
N VAL A 120 -15.18 -0.71 2.69
CA VAL A 120 -16.24 -0.26 3.60
C VAL A 120 -15.78 0.91 4.46
N LEU A 121 -16.61 1.95 4.55
CA LEU A 121 -16.32 3.11 5.39
C LEU A 121 -16.42 2.76 6.88
N ARG A 122 -15.45 3.26 7.65
CA ARG A 122 -15.34 3.10 9.10
C ARG A 122 -14.92 4.41 9.75
N SER A 123 -15.26 4.57 11.03
CA SER A 123 -14.92 5.73 11.84
C SER A 123 -13.54 5.61 12.51
N ASN A 124 -13.02 4.39 12.64
CA ASN A 124 -11.73 4.11 13.26
C ASN A 124 -11.04 2.91 12.56
N MET A 125 -9.81 2.62 13.00
CA MET A 125 -8.98 1.53 12.48
C MET A 125 -8.59 0.52 13.58
N ASN A 126 -9.31 0.51 14.71
CA ASN A 126 -8.98 -0.32 15.87
C ASN A 126 -9.46 -1.76 15.73
N ASP A 127 -10.50 -1.98 14.94
CA ASP A 127 -11.14 -3.28 14.79
C ASP A 127 -10.35 -4.24 13.87
N ILE A 128 -9.13 -3.86 13.48
CA ILE A 128 -8.26 -4.64 12.58
C ILE A 128 -6.96 -5.00 13.30
N ASP A 129 -6.62 -6.27 13.25
CA ASP A 129 -5.31 -6.75 13.67
C ASP A 129 -4.24 -6.32 12.65
N VAL A 130 -3.12 -5.81 13.15
CA VAL A 130 -1.94 -5.44 12.35
C VAL A 130 -1.47 -6.60 11.47
N ASN A 131 -1.60 -7.84 11.96
CA ASN A 131 -1.20 -9.04 11.25
C ASN A 131 -2.07 -9.35 10.03
N ASP A 132 -3.33 -8.90 10.04
CA ASP A 132 -4.28 -9.10 8.95
C ASP A 132 -4.18 -8.01 7.88
N ILE A 133 -3.37 -6.97 8.10
CA ILE A 133 -3.21 -5.88 7.14
C ILE A 133 -2.28 -6.31 6.02
N LYS A 134 -2.77 -6.20 4.79
CA LYS A 134 -1.98 -6.42 3.58
C LYS A 134 -1.39 -5.13 3.05
N SER A 135 -2.10 -4.01 3.10
CA SER A 135 -1.49 -2.71 2.76
C SER A 135 -2.28 -1.57 3.35
N ILE A 136 -1.57 -0.49 3.70
CA ILE A 136 -2.18 0.78 4.11
C ILE A 136 -1.79 1.85 3.10
N GLN A 137 -2.76 2.58 2.61
CA GLN A 137 -2.60 3.66 1.64
C GLN A 137 -3.27 4.91 2.16
N VAL A 138 -2.60 6.04 2.03
CA VAL A 138 -3.10 7.35 2.45
C VAL A 138 -3.16 8.27 1.25
N LEU A 139 -4.37 8.72 0.94
CA LEU A 139 -4.69 9.70 -0.09
C LEU A 139 -4.65 11.09 0.56
N LYS A 140 -3.77 11.96 0.05
CA LYS A 140 -3.46 13.24 0.69
C LYS A 140 -3.97 14.46 -0.06
N ASP A 141 -4.30 14.29 -1.34
CA ASP A 141 -4.71 15.38 -2.23
C ASP A 141 -6.20 15.32 -2.56
N ALA A 142 -6.76 16.49 -2.88
CA ALA A 142 -8.14 16.64 -3.37
C ALA A 142 -8.41 15.76 -4.60
N ALA A 143 -7.49 15.67 -5.56
CA ALA A 143 -7.67 14.85 -6.76
C ALA A 143 -7.79 13.34 -6.44
N ALA A 144 -7.05 12.87 -5.42
CA ALA A 144 -7.07 11.48 -5.01
C ALA A 144 -8.29 11.14 -4.13
N THR A 145 -8.76 12.12 -3.36
CA THR A 145 -9.87 11.98 -2.42
C THR A 145 -11.23 12.36 -3.01
N ALA A 146 -11.28 13.02 -4.18
CA ALA A 146 -12.50 13.46 -4.86
C ALA A 146 -13.51 12.33 -5.09
N ILE A 147 -13.04 11.09 -5.28
CA ILE A 147 -13.88 9.90 -5.46
C ILE A 147 -14.76 9.65 -4.21
N TYR A 148 -14.29 10.08 -3.04
CA TYR A 148 -14.97 9.91 -1.75
C TYR A 148 -15.74 11.18 -1.31
N GLY A 149 -15.81 12.20 -2.18
CA GLY A 149 -16.60 13.40 -1.95
C GLY A 149 -16.12 14.24 -0.75
N ALA A 150 -17.06 15.00 -0.15
CA ALA A 150 -16.76 15.94 0.93
C ALA A 150 -16.11 15.30 2.16
N GLN A 151 -16.41 14.03 2.44
CA GLN A 151 -15.84 13.29 3.56
C GLN A 151 -14.34 12.98 3.37
N GLY A 152 -13.86 12.93 2.12
CA GLY A 152 -12.44 12.75 1.82
C GLY A 152 -11.59 14.03 1.93
N SER A 153 -12.19 15.19 2.22
CA SER A 153 -11.49 16.48 2.30
C SER A 153 -10.34 16.49 3.32
N ASN A 154 -10.45 15.71 4.39
CA ASN A 154 -9.43 15.57 5.43
C ASN A 154 -8.36 14.50 5.12
N GLY A 155 -8.43 13.91 3.93
CA GLY A 155 -7.65 12.73 3.56
C GLY A 155 -8.46 11.44 3.69
N VAL A 156 -7.96 10.39 3.06
CA VAL A 156 -8.57 9.05 3.07
C VAL A 156 -7.50 8.02 3.36
N VAL A 157 -7.76 7.16 4.34
CA VAL A 157 -6.89 6.03 4.70
C VAL A 157 -7.57 4.75 4.22
N ILE A 158 -6.98 4.09 3.24
CA ILE A 158 -7.43 2.81 2.71
C ILE A 158 -6.58 1.70 3.30
N VAL A 159 -7.24 0.71 3.88
CA VAL A 159 -6.64 -0.53 4.38
C VAL A 159 -7.19 -1.67 3.54
N GLU A 160 -6.28 -2.44 2.93
CA GLU A 160 -6.58 -3.74 2.32
C GLU A 160 -6.10 -4.81 3.29
N THR A 161 -6.97 -5.75 3.66
CA THR A 161 -6.61 -6.89 4.50
C THR A 161 -6.06 -8.05 3.66
N LYS A 162 -5.39 -8.98 4.32
CA LYS A 162 -4.90 -10.23 3.72
C LYS A 162 -6.10 -11.12 3.46
N SER A 163 -6.53 -11.19 2.21
CA SER A 163 -7.47 -12.22 1.77
C SER A 163 -6.74 -13.53 1.51
N GLY A 164 -7.42 -14.65 1.77
CA GLY A 164 -6.90 -15.98 1.45
C GLY A 164 -6.56 -16.10 -0.03
N LEU A 165 -5.36 -16.60 -0.33
CA LEU A 165 -4.98 -16.94 -1.70
C LEU A 165 -5.92 -18.05 -2.19
N SER A 166 -6.65 -17.79 -3.27
CA SER A 166 -7.46 -18.82 -3.92
C SER A 166 -6.55 -20.02 -4.27
N GLY A 167 -6.81 -21.17 -3.65
CA GLY A 167 -6.11 -22.43 -3.91
C GLY A 167 -5.05 -22.87 -2.90
N LYS A 168 -4.82 -22.17 -1.78
CA LYS A 168 -3.97 -22.69 -0.69
C LYS A 168 -4.69 -22.66 0.65
N THR A 169 -5.54 -23.66 0.86
CA THR A 169 -5.88 -24.10 2.22
C THR A 169 -4.64 -24.79 2.78
N GLN A 170 -3.85 -24.10 3.59
CA GLN A 170 -2.93 -24.81 4.49
C GLN A 170 -3.73 -25.16 5.72
N VAL A 171 -4.04 -26.46 5.82
CA VAL A 171 -4.48 -27.10 7.06
C VAL A 171 -3.26 -27.35 7.92
#